data_AF-A0A804U5X6-F1
#
_entry.id   AF-A0A804U5X6-F1
#
_cell.length_a   1.000
_cell.length_b   1.000
_cell.length_c   1.000
_cell.angle_alpha   90.00
_cell.angle_beta   90.00
_cell.angle_gamma   90.00
#
_symmetry.space_group_name_H-M   'P 1'
#
loop_
_entity.id
_entity.type
_entity.pdbx_description
1 polymer ?
#
loop_
_entity_poly.entity_id
_entity_poly.type
_entity_poly.pdbx_seq_one_letter_code
_entity_poly.pdbx_strand_id
1 'polypeptide(L)'
;MFPSDVDCVLVPHKYDEWVVDYQRCSLASLQKDFAARVNWGSNQEVEVSVFDKSINLETRLENDSVLRAFFDRCVDRRLYLFADVVDKSAQKSWLVL
;
A
#
# COMPACT_ATOMS: atom_id res chain seq x y z
N MET A 1 23.61 27.58 9.15
CA MET A 1 22.18 27.65 8.80
C MET A 1 21.94 26.51 7.84
N PHE A 2 21.57 25.35 8.36
CA PHE A 2 21.25 24.17 7.55
C PHE A 2 19.81 24.32 7.06
N PRO A 3 19.51 23.96 5.80
CA PRO A 3 18.13 24.05 5.31
C PRO A 3 17.28 23.11 6.15
N SER A 4 16.18 23.66 6.65
CA SER A 4 15.18 22.98 7.47
C SER A 4 14.90 21.61 6.88
N ASP A 5 15.09 20.57 7.69
CA ASP A 5 14.55 19.24 7.46
C ASP A 5 13.12 19.43 6.97
N VAL A 6 12.91 19.13 5.69
CA VAL A 6 11.57 18.84 5.20
C VAL A 6 11.11 17.74 6.13
N ASP A 7 10.07 18.02 6.90
CA ASP A 7 9.40 17.07 7.77
C ASP A 7 8.84 15.99 6.85
N CYS A 8 9.72 15.10 6.38
CA CYS A 8 9.40 13.87 5.71
C CYS A 8 8.74 13.07 6.82
N VAL A 9 7.43 13.26 6.95
CA VAL A 9 6.57 12.44 7.80
C VAL A 9 7.01 11.02 7.50
N LEU A 10 7.72 10.41 8.46
CA LEU A 10 8.15 9.02 8.38
C LEU A 10 6.86 8.23 8.51
N VAL A 11 6.18 8.10 7.38
CA VAL A 11 4.98 7.34 7.28
C VAL A 11 5.40 5.91 7.55
N PRO A 12 4.87 5.26 8.59
CA PRO A 12 5.30 3.93 8.94
C PRO A 12 4.92 2.99 7.80
N HIS A 13 5.93 2.50 7.09
CA HIS A 13 5.81 1.37 6.17
C HIS A 13 5.40 0.15 7.01
N LYS A 14 4.09 0.02 7.20
CA LYS A 14 3.53 -0.87 8.20
C LYS A 14 3.24 -2.21 7.54
N TYR A 15 3.97 -3.21 7.98
CA TYR A 15 3.72 -4.60 7.63
C TYR A 15 2.49 -5.10 8.36
N ASP A 16 1.49 -5.55 7.62
CA ASP A 16 0.32 -6.24 8.15
C ASP A 16 0.16 -7.58 7.43
N GLU A 17 0.10 -8.67 8.21
CA GLU A 17 -0.29 -9.97 7.68
C GLU A 17 -1.81 -10.01 7.58
N TRP A 18 -2.32 -10.08 6.35
CA TRP A 18 -3.75 -10.09 6.11
C TRP A 18 -4.23 -11.46 5.66
N VAL A 19 -4.98 -12.12 6.56
CA VAL A 19 -5.76 -13.32 6.27
C VAL A 19 -7.15 -12.88 5.80
N VAL A 20 -7.41 -12.92 4.49
CA VAL A 20 -8.73 -12.58 3.92
C VAL A 20 -9.29 -13.71 3.10
N ASP A 21 -10.61 -13.85 3.15
CA ASP A 21 -11.37 -14.58 2.14
C ASP A 21 -11.35 -13.80 0.81
N TYR A 22 -10.32 -14.09 0.00
CA TYR A 22 -10.02 -13.40 -1.26
C TYR A 22 -11.17 -13.40 -2.27
N GLN A 23 -12.15 -14.30 -2.13
CA GLN A 23 -13.31 -14.36 -3.01
C GLN A 23 -14.24 -13.14 -2.88
N ARG A 24 -14.11 -12.35 -1.80
CA ARG A 24 -15.00 -11.22 -1.49
C ARG A 24 -14.30 -9.89 -1.28
N CYS A 25 -12.98 -9.83 -1.45
CA CYS A 25 -12.21 -8.62 -1.16
C CYS A 25 -11.86 -7.85 -2.43
N SER A 26 -12.09 -6.53 -2.40
CA SER A 26 -11.62 -5.57 -3.41
C SER A 26 -10.48 -4.71 -2.86
N LEU A 27 -9.65 -4.16 -3.75
CA LEU A 27 -8.59 -3.22 -3.40
C LEU A 27 -9.16 -2.01 -2.64
N ALA A 28 -10.32 -1.51 -3.03
CA ALA A 28 -10.97 -0.41 -2.32
C ALA A 28 -11.35 -0.77 -0.87
N SER A 29 -11.80 -2.00 -0.64
CA SER A 29 -12.09 -2.49 0.73
C SER A 29 -10.79 -2.63 1.53
N LEU A 30 -9.73 -3.09 0.87
CA LEU A 30 -8.38 -3.22 1.43
C LEU A 30 -7.87 -1.87 1.93
N GLN A 31 -7.86 -0.87 1.05
CA GLN A 31 -7.44 0.49 1.34
C GLN A 31 -8.29 1.14 2.43
N LYS A 32 -9.62 0.92 2.41
CA LYS A 32 -10.53 1.47 3.43
C LYS A 32 -10.24 0.90 4.83
N ASP A 33 -9.92 -0.39 4.93
CA ASP A 33 -9.59 -1.01 6.20
C ASP A 33 -8.25 -0.50 6.74
N PHE A 34 -7.24 -0.39 5.87
CA PHE A 34 -5.96 0.22 6.25
C PHE A 34 -6.14 1.67 6.69
N ALA A 35 -6.88 2.47 5.92
CA ALA A 35 -7.24 3.83 6.25
C ALA A 35 -7.97 3.98 7.60
N ALA A 36 -8.73 2.97 8.03
CA ALA A 36 -9.36 2.98 9.35
C ALA A 36 -8.36 2.72 10.49
N ARG A 37 -7.20 2.12 10.20
CA ARG A 37 -6.14 1.76 11.16
C ARG A 37 -5.00 2.78 11.23
N VAL A 38 -4.89 3.69 10.25
CA VAL A 38 -3.87 4.73 10.23
C VAL A 38 -4.50 6.13 10.23
N ASN A 39 -3.89 7.05 10.95
CA ASN A 39 -4.31 8.46 10.92
C ASN A 39 -3.58 9.16 9.76
N TRP A 40 -4.32 9.85 8.90
CA TRP A 40 -3.84 10.47 7.66
C TRP A 40 -4.53 11.81 7.42
N GLY A 41 -3.81 12.76 6.83
CA GLY A 41 -4.33 14.08 6.49
C GLY A 41 -5.26 14.06 5.28
N SER A 42 -6.06 15.12 5.10
CA SER A 42 -7.01 15.24 3.98
C SER A 42 -6.36 15.20 2.59
N ASN A 43 -5.09 15.60 2.50
CA ASN A 43 -4.28 15.58 1.28
C ASN A 43 -3.53 14.25 1.06
N GLN A 44 -3.69 13.28 1.95
CA GLN A 44 -3.00 12.00 1.87
C GLN A 44 -3.93 10.89 1.38
N GLU A 45 -3.34 9.82 0.87
CA GLU A 45 -4.00 8.56 0.52
C GLU A 45 -3.14 7.36 0.95
N VAL A 46 -3.71 6.16 0.93
CA VAL A 46 -3.09 4.90 1.37
C VAL A 46 -2.87 4.11 0.10
N GLU A 47 -1.60 3.97 -0.20
CA GLU A 47 -1.11 3.05 -1.19
C GLU A 47 -0.87 1.70 -0.51
N VAL A 48 -1.28 0.62 -1.16
CA VAL A 48 -1.06 -0.73 -0.64
C VAL A 48 -0.21 -1.47 -1.65
N SER A 49 0.81 -2.17 -1.15
CA SER A 49 1.63 -3.08 -1.92
C SER A 49 1.54 -4.49 -1.32
N VAL A 50 1.79 -5.48 -2.16
CA VAL A 50 1.86 -6.88 -1.77
C VAL A 50 3.30 -7.37 -1.89
N PHE A 51 3.73 -8.10 -0.88
CA PHE A 51 5.05 -8.70 -0.83
C PHE A 51 4.98 -10.18 -1.14
N ASP A 52 5.59 -10.56 -2.25
CA ASP A 52 5.74 -11.94 -2.65
C ASP A 52 7.01 -12.52 -2.03
N LYS A 53 6.84 -13.35 -1.00
CA LYS A 53 7.97 -14.04 -0.35
C LYS A 53 8.68 -15.04 -1.25
N SER A 54 8.01 -15.56 -2.28
CA SER A 54 8.60 -16.59 -3.16
C SER A 54 9.67 -16.03 -4.08
N ILE A 55 9.48 -14.79 -4.53
CA ILE A 55 10.41 -14.06 -5.41
C ILE A 55 11.07 -12.86 -4.73
N ASN A 56 10.78 -12.64 -3.44
CA ASN A 56 11.28 -11.54 -2.63
C ASN A 56 11.05 -10.17 -3.30
N LEU A 57 9.83 -9.94 -3.78
CA LEU A 57 9.45 -8.74 -4.54
C LEU A 57 8.20 -8.09 -3.96
N GLU A 58 8.28 -6.78 -3.75
CA GLU A 58 7.13 -5.94 -3.42
C GLU A 58 6.51 -5.39 -4.70
N THR A 59 5.18 -5.49 -4.83
CA THR A 59 4.43 -5.01 -5.99
C THR A 59 3.28 -4.14 -5.53
N ARG A 60 3.20 -2.92 -6.06
CA ARG A 60 2.08 -2.00 -5.82
C ARG A 60 0.77 -2.59 -6.33
N LEU A 61 -0.28 -2.51 -5.52
CA LEU A 61 -1.63 -2.90 -5.94
C LEU A 61 -2.30 -1.71 -6.64
N GLU A 62 -2.17 -1.65 -7.96
CA GLU A 62 -2.75 -0.56 -8.76
C GLU A 62 -4.25 -0.75 -9.03
N ASN A 63 -4.71 -2.01 -9.07
CA ASN A 63 -6.09 -2.35 -9.39
C ASN A 63 -6.45 -3.76 -8.86
N ASP A 64 -7.74 -4.09 -8.91
CA ASP A 64 -8.25 -5.40 -8.48
C ASP A 64 -7.69 -6.57 -9.30
N SER A 65 -7.28 -6.37 -10.55
CA SER A 65 -6.72 -7.44 -11.39
C SER A 65 -5.34 -7.88 -10.89
N VAL A 66 -4.49 -6.93 -10.49
CA VAL A 66 -3.19 -7.23 -9.87
C VAL A 66 -3.40 -7.98 -8.56
N LEU A 67 -4.32 -7.51 -7.71
CA LEU A 67 -4.67 -8.17 -6.46
C LEU A 67 -5.14 -9.61 -6.68
N ARG A 68 -6.00 -9.85 -7.67
CA ARG A 68 -6.48 -11.20 -8.04
C ARG A 68 -5.36 -12.10 -8.56
N ALA A 69 -4.48 -11.57 -9.41
CA ALA A 69 -3.35 -12.32 -9.92
C ALA A 69 -2.41 -12.81 -8.80
N PHE A 70 -2.27 -12.02 -7.73
CA PHE A 70 -1.54 -12.45 -6.53
C PHE A 70 -2.29 -13.52 -5.73
N PHE A 71 -3.60 -13.38 -5.56
CA PHE A 71 -4.41 -14.41 -4.90
C PHE A 71 -4.33 -15.76 -5.60
N ASP A 72 -4.41 -15.80 -6.92
CA ASP A 72 -4.34 -17.04 -7.70
C ASP A 72 -2.99 -17.77 -7.54
N ARG A 73 -1.92 -17.03 -7.22
CA ARG A 73 -0.57 -17.57 -6.99
C ARG A 73 -0.30 -17.88 -5.51
N CYS A 74 -1.11 -17.37 -4.60
CA CYS A 74 -0.90 -17.47 -3.16
C CYS A 74 -1.45 -18.79 -2.60
N VAL A 75 -0.58 -19.78 -2.40
CA VAL A 75 -0.95 -21.12 -1.92
C VAL A 75 -1.44 -21.09 -0.46
N ASP A 76 -0.90 -20.20 0.37
CA ASP A 76 -1.14 -20.17 1.81
C ASP A 76 -2.33 -19.30 2.24
N ARG A 77 -3.06 -18.71 1.28
CA ARG A 77 -4.16 -17.76 1.51
C ARG A 77 -3.80 -16.59 2.45
N ARG A 78 -2.51 -16.25 2.52
CA ARG A 78 -1.96 -15.18 3.36
C ARG A 78 -1.29 -14.15 2.46
N LEU A 79 -1.79 -12.93 2.50
CA LEU A 79 -1.11 -11.81 1.86
C LEU A 79 -0.24 -11.10 2.88
N TYR A 80 0.98 -10.78 2.44
CA TYR A 80 1.88 -9.89 3.15
C TYR A 80 1.73 -8.53 2.52
N LEU A 81 1.10 -7.61 3.23
CA LEU A 81 0.75 -6.30 2.70
C LEU A 81 1.57 -5.24 3.42
N PHE A 82 1.99 -4.25 2.65
CA PHE A 82 2.49 -3.00 3.18
C PHE A 82 1.53 -1.89 2.82
N ALA A 83 1.32 -0.97 3.76
CA ALA A 83 0.51 0.21 3.56
C ALA A 83 1.37 1.45 3.77
N ASP A 84 1.41 2.30 2.75
CA ASP A 84 2.10 3.57 2.75
C ASP A 84 1.07 4.70 2.62
N VAL A 85 1.13 5.66 3.53
CA VAL A 85 0.42 6.94 3.40
C VAL A 85 1.23 7.87 2.49
N VAL A 86 0.68 8.24 1.35
CA VAL A 86 1.33 9.11 0.37
C VAL A 86 0.56 10.41 0.19
N ASP A 87 1.26 11.52 -0.03
CA ASP A 87 0.62 12.78 -0.37
C ASP A 87 0.10 12.75 -1.82
N LYS A 88 -1.18 13.11 -2.00
CA LYS A 88 -1.82 13.23 -3.32
C LYS A 88 -1.09 14.21 -4.23
N SER A 89 -0.45 15.23 -3.65
CA SER A 89 0.34 16.22 -4.38
C SER A 89 1.72 15.71 -4.80
N ALA A 90 2.29 14.74 -4.10
CA ALA A 90 3.61 14.19 -4.42
C ALA A 90 3.57 13.29 -5.67
N GLN A 91 2.45 12.62 -5.94
CA GLN A 91 2.27 11.78 -7.14
C GLN A 91 2.34 12.57 -8.46
N LYS A 92 2.02 13.88 -8.46
CA LYS A 92 2.06 14.72 -9.67
C LYS A 92 3.46 15.22 -10.05
N SER A 93 4.45 15.04 -9.18
CA SER A 93 5.79 15.61 -9.40
C SER A 93 6.74 14.73 -10.24
N TRP A 94 6.34 13.50 -10.60
CA TRP A 94 7.20 12.57 -11.36
C TRP A 94 7.13 12.74 -12.89
N LEU A 95 6.33 13.69 -13.40
CA LEU A 95 6.18 13.98 -14.84
C LEU A 95 6.93 15.23 -15.31
N VAL A 96 7.96 15.66 -14.58
CA VAL A 96 8.86 16.73 -15.03
C VAL A 96 10.31 16.28 -14.91
N LEU A 97 10.75 15.43 -15.84
CA LEU A 97 12.14 15.34 -16.29
C LEU A 97 12.15 15.10 -17.81
#